data_AF-A0A0B2BWA8-F1
#
_entry.id   AF-A0A0B2BWA8-F1
#
_cell.length_a   1.000
_cell.length_b   1.000
_cell.length_c   1.000
_cell.angle_alpha   90.00
_cell.angle_beta   90.00
_cell.angle_gamma   90.00
#
_symmetry.space_group_name_H-M   'P 1'
#
loop_
_entity.id
_entity.type
_entity.pdbx_description
1 polymer ?
#
loop_
_entity_poly.entity_id
_entity_poly.type
_entity_poly.pdbx_seq_one_letter_code
_entity_poly.pdbx_strand_id
1 'polypeptide(L)'
;MADLQQLDDLVGKNINKICRNTFHDPAQNHCAHFASHVLGLDFSFNCKGMAEGGREDGANIRVHEMFAQCPKVGRWEDADLSRTQLIFVTRAGNVNLDRKAMVNIPKKHVGIFHKGKVYHYGNTADQVTTDTPSSFRTKFDRTYGPGQGYFFGWIPGENLQLNVQPTAASVSAGRKFVLEREDGKRWMARETGDNASFFVGNEMNDARRKFHGLCVPVAKYWGPQFKAKDYLADLDHWAVLLEVSGWCESQNRMVLVNTYDRAKFTFGFYQLAAHTPGDNLILFFRELATLPAFQDYFPELKLVNGRLHRVSKDGGASDLELPMETGPGGETNLQLFMNYLNPNRVPIDEQEVLHAARLIHWTINDPAARLAQVRVAAAILQRKLAVHARKLGLDGRSDTICAIVSDIFHQGRGTYAQVRPLLAGLKPEEALLAFKETQEAYRERTKNLRHAISKAKEAGLLGKKRYSAAAAEFV
;
A
#
# COMPACT_ATOMS: atom_id res chain seq x y z
N MET A 1 1.81 7.81 -17.70
CA MET A 1 3.13 7.53 -18.32
C MET A 1 3.26 8.47 -19.50
N ALA A 2 4.43 9.09 -19.72
CA ALA A 2 4.68 9.70 -21.02
C ALA A 2 4.46 8.61 -22.07
N ASP A 3 3.79 8.94 -23.18
CA ASP A 3 3.64 7.99 -24.26
C ASP A 3 5.04 7.62 -24.74
N LEU A 4 5.45 6.34 -24.58
CA LEU A 4 6.75 5.86 -25.04
C LEU A 4 6.93 6.09 -26.56
N GLN A 5 5.85 6.37 -27.30
CA GLN A 5 5.90 6.84 -28.68
C GLN A 5 6.59 8.21 -28.86
N GLN A 6 6.82 8.98 -27.80
CA GLN A 6 7.41 10.33 -27.85
C GLN A 6 8.89 10.38 -27.40
N LEU A 7 9.57 9.25 -27.25
CA LEU A 7 10.99 9.22 -26.84
C LEU A 7 11.92 9.96 -27.80
N ASP A 8 11.64 9.90 -29.11
CA ASP A 8 12.43 10.62 -30.12
C ASP A 8 12.30 12.15 -29.97
N ASP A 9 11.14 12.66 -29.54
CA ASP A 9 10.91 14.10 -29.30
C ASP A 9 11.71 14.64 -28.10
N LEU A 10 12.25 13.75 -27.27
CA LEU A 10 13.07 14.14 -26.12
C LEU A 10 14.55 14.29 -26.49
N VAL A 11 15.00 13.73 -27.60
CA VAL A 11 16.40 13.79 -28.04
C VAL A 11 16.82 15.25 -28.25
N GLY A 12 17.99 15.61 -27.72
CA GLY A 12 18.52 16.98 -27.75
C GLY A 12 17.96 17.90 -26.64
N LYS A 13 16.97 17.47 -25.85
CA LYS A 13 16.47 18.27 -24.74
C LYS A 13 17.38 18.18 -23.51
N ASN A 14 17.66 19.33 -22.90
CA ASN A 14 18.27 19.43 -21.58
C ASN A 14 17.28 19.01 -20.49
N ILE A 15 17.78 18.57 -19.34
CA ILE A 15 16.95 18.14 -18.21
C ILE A 15 16.02 19.26 -17.73
N ASN A 16 16.39 20.53 -17.91
CA ASN A 16 15.55 21.69 -17.56
C ASN A 16 14.27 21.83 -18.41
N LYS A 17 14.17 21.10 -19.53
CA LYS A 17 12.96 21.02 -20.35
C LYS A 17 12.07 19.85 -19.95
N ILE A 18 12.54 19.00 -19.05
CA ILE A 18 11.89 17.74 -18.65
C ILE A 18 11.47 17.83 -17.18
N CYS A 19 12.40 18.19 -16.30
CA CYS A 19 12.14 18.42 -14.90
C CYS A 19 11.65 19.84 -14.66
N ARG A 20 10.60 19.98 -13.85
CA ARG A 20 10.04 21.27 -13.43
C ARG A 20 10.42 21.65 -12.00
N ASN A 21 11.02 20.71 -11.26
CA ASN A 21 11.52 20.91 -9.90
C ASN A 21 12.92 21.53 -9.88
N THR A 22 13.38 22.28 -10.89
CA THR A 22 14.65 23.04 -10.89
C THR A 22 15.97 22.29 -10.59
N PHE A 23 15.94 20.97 -10.39
CA PHE A 23 17.12 20.12 -10.15
C PHE A 23 17.87 19.84 -11.46
N HIS A 24 18.55 20.85 -12.00
CA HIS A 24 19.15 20.84 -13.34
C HIS A 24 20.65 21.19 -13.35
N ASP A 25 21.34 21.05 -12.21
CA ASP A 25 22.76 21.34 -12.12
C ASP A 25 23.56 20.38 -13.03
N PRO A 26 24.24 20.87 -14.08
CA PRO A 26 24.97 20.03 -15.03
C PRO A 26 26.16 19.28 -14.40
N ALA A 27 26.59 19.63 -13.19
CA ALA A 27 27.58 18.86 -12.44
C ALA A 27 27.01 17.55 -11.86
N GLN A 28 25.68 17.39 -11.82
CA GLN A 28 25.00 16.20 -11.34
C GLN A 28 24.79 15.17 -12.46
N ASN A 29 24.71 13.89 -12.08
CA ASN A 29 24.36 12.84 -13.03
C ASN A 29 22.83 12.77 -13.23
N HIS A 30 22.36 13.03 -14.44
CA HIS A 30 20.92 13.12 -14.74
C HIS A 30 20.34 11.89 -15.46
N CYS A 31 21.09 10.80 -15.63
CA CYS A 31 20.60 9.61 -16.35
C CYS A 31 19.38 8.96 -15.70
N ALA A 32 19.40 8.73 -14.39
CA ALA A 32 18.23 8.25 -13.65
C ALA A 32 17.13 9.31 -13.60
N HIS A 33 17.48 10.58 -13.44
CA HIS A 33 16.53 11.69 -13.41
C HIS A 33 15.67 11.76 -14.68
N PHE A 34 16.33 11.67 -15.84
CA PHE A 34 15.67 11.58 -17.15
C PHE A 34 14.78 10.34 -17.25
N ALA A 35 15.32 9.15 -17.00
CA ALA A 35 14.59 7.90 -17.15
C ALA A 35 13.34 7.87 -16.26
N SER A 36 13.46 8.36 -15.02
CA SER A 36 12.37 8.45 -14.06
C SER A 36 11.27 9.40 -14.50
N HIS A 37 11.58 10.57 -15.07
CA HIS A 37 10.54 11.48 -15.58
C HIS A 37 9.75 10.86 -16.74
N VAL A 38 10.44 10.19 -17.66
CA VAL A 38 9.79 9.53 -18.79
C VAL A 38 8.88 8.40 -18.32
N LEU A 39 9.35 7.59 -17.38
CA LEU A 39 8.65 6.41 -16.87
C LEU A 39 7.66 6.72 -15.73
N GLY A 40 7.64 7.96 -15.22
CA GLY A 40 6.80 8.36 -14.09
C GLY A 40 7.20 7.71 -12.76
N LEU A 41 8.50 7.54 -12.53
CA LEU A 41 9.05 6.90 -11.33
C LEU A 41 9.45 7.97 -10.30
N ASP A 42 8.76 8.05 -9.17
CA ASP A 42 8.90 9.11 -8.17
C ASP A 42 9.38 8.62 -6.79
N PHE A 43 9.73 7.34 -6.70
CA PHE A 43 10.03 6.67 -5.44
C PHE A 43 11.37 7.04 -4.82
N SER A 44 11.47 6.84 -3.50
CA SER A 44 12.68 7.06 -2.70
C SER A 44 13.27 8.45 -2.92
N PHE A 45 14.58 8.58 -3.17
CA PHE A 45 15.25 9.87 -3.31
C PHE A 45 14.98 10.50 -4.69
N ASN A 46 14.31 11.65 -4.70
CA ASN A 46 13.82 12.29 -5.93
C ASN A 46 14.20 13.77 -6.06
N CYS A 47 14.00 14.32 -7.25
CA CYS A 47 14.35 15.70 -7.58
C CYS A 47 13.57 16.75 -6.78
N LYS A 48 12.36 16.42 -6.32
CA LYS A 48 11.53 17.33 -5.53
C LYS A 48 12.15 17.62 -4.17
N GLY A 49 12.66 16.58 -3.49
CA GLY A 49 13.32 16.73 -2.19
C GLY A 49 14.70 17.40 -2.25
N MET A 50 15.34 17.40 -3.43
CA MET A 50 16.67 17.98 -3.62
C MET A 50 16.66 19.43 -4.09
N ALA A 51 15.57 19.87 -4.69
CA ALA A 51 15.47 21.22 -5.20
C ALA A 51 14.98 22.19 -4.13
N GLU A 52 15.60 23.36 -4.05
CA GLU A 52 15.08 24.47 -3.27
C GLU A 52 13.70 24.86 -3.80
N GLY A 53 12.65 24.52 -3.03
CA GLY A 53 11.28 24.87 -3.37
C GLY A 53 10.61 24.00 -4.45
N GLY A 54 10.96 22.72 -4.58
CA GLY A 54 10.28 21.78 -5.49
C GLY A 54 8.76 21.69 -5.25
N ARG A 55 7.96 22.02 -6.27
CA ARG A 55 6.47 22.09 -6.19
C ARG A 55 5.75 21.05 -7.04
N GLU A 56 6.45 20.43 -7.98
CA GLU A 56 5.91 19.53 -8.99
C GLU A 56 6.16 18.06 -8.62
N ASP A 57 5.64 17.12 -9.41
CA ASP A 57 5.85 15.69 -9.20
C ASP A 57 7.35 15.35 -9.29
N GLY A 58 7.83 14.60 -8.29
CA GLY A 58 9.23 14.18 -8.20
C GLY A 58 9.57 13.07 -9.18
N ALA A 59 10.85 12.94 -9.51
CA ALA A 59 11.38 11.81 -10.27
C ALA A 59 12.61 11.26 -9.55
N ASN A 60 12.73 9.93 -9.43
CA ASN A 60 13.88 9.28 -8.79
C ASN A 60 15.18 9.66 -9.50
N ILE A 61 16.22 9.98 -8.74
CA ILE A 61 17.50 10.46 -9.30
C ILE A 61 18.66 9.49 -9.07
N ARG A 62 18.42 8.27 -8.58
CA ARG A 62 19.46 7.32 -8.18
C ARG A 62 19.35 5.99 -8.92
N VAL A 63 20.30 5.75 -9.82
CA VAL A 63 20.39 4.54 -10.67
C VAL A 63 20.29 3.22 -9.88
N HIS A 64 21.00 3.12 -8.75
CA HIS A 64 21.06 1.90 -7.94
C HIS A 64 19.75 1.60 -7.20
N GLU A 65 19.01 2.64 -6.80
CA GLU A 65 17.68 2.49 -6.22
C GLU A 65 16.69 2.03 -7.30
N MET A 66 16.75 2.63 -8.50
CA MET A 66 15.96 2.18 -9.65
C MET A 66 16.23 0.72 -10.02
N PHE A 67 17.50 0.29 -10.02
CA PHE A 67 17.87 -1.11 -10.28
C PHE A 67 17.24 -2.07 -9.27
N ALA A 68 17.28 -1.74 -7.97
CA ALA A 68 16.71 -2.58 -6.92
C ALA A 68 15.19 -2.74 -7.00
N GLN A 69 14.52 -1.75 -7.58
CA GLN A 69 13.07 -1.74 -7.78
C GLN A 69 12.60 -2.49 -9.03
N CYS A 70 13.53 -2.87 -9.90
CA CYS A 70 13.19 -3.63 -11.09
C CYS A 70 12.60 -4.99 -10.67
N PRO A 71 11.42 -5.38 -11.21
CA PRO A 71 10.82 -6.67 -10.90
C PRO A 71 11.73 -7.83 -11.32
N LYS A 72 12.45 -7.66 -12.43
CA LYS A 72 13.45 -8.60 -12.94
C LYS A 72 14.68 -7.82 -13.38
N VAL A 73 15.84 -8.38 -13.09
CA VAL A 73 17.14 -7.90 -13.58
C VAL A 73 17.94 -9.08 -14.11
N GLY A 74 18.86 -8.82 -15.02
CA GLY A 74 19.75 -9.84 -15.57
C GLY A 74 20.85 -9.20 -16.39
N ARG A 75 21.70 -10.04 -16.98
CA ARG A 75 22.75 -9.54 -17.87
C ARG A 75 22.13 -9.13 -19.20
N TRP A 76 22.69 -8.11 -19.84
CA TRP A 76 22.13 -7.56 -21.07
C TRP A 76 22.06 -8.58 -22.22
N GLU A 77 22.95 -9.57 -22.27
CA GLU A 77 22.89 -10.69 -23.21
C GLU A 77 21.59 -11.52 -23.11
N ASP A 78 20.94 -11.53 -21.95
CA ASP A 78 19.69 -12.26 -21.70
C ASP A 78 18.45 -11.35 -21.86
N ALA A 79 18.65 -10.12 -22.32
CA ALA A 79 17.58 -9.12 -22.39
C ALA A 79 16.60 -9.42 -23.54
N ASP A 80 15.31 -9.31 -23.26
CA ASP A 80 14.27 -9.44 -24.28
C ASP A 80 14.22 -8.15 -25.12
N LEU A 81 14.74 -8.19 -26.34
CA LEU A 81 14.84 -7.00 -27.20
C LEU A 81 13.50 -6.60 -27.86
N SER A 82 12.42 -7.38 -27.65
CA SER A 82 11.08 -7.05 -28.16
C SER A 82 10.33 -6.07 -27.25
N ARG A 83 10.76 -5.92 -25.99
CA ARG A 83 10.09 -5.11 -24.98
C ARG A 83 10.80 -3.78 -24.71
N THR A 84 10.06 -2.83 -24.15
CA THR A 84 10.66 -1.67 -23.49
C THR A 84 11.22 -2.11 -22.14
N GLN A 85 12.47 -1.74 -21.84
CA GLN A 85 13.09 -2.04 -20.55
C GLN A 85 14.24 -1.07 -20.26
N LEU A 86 14.79 -1.13 -19.07
CA LEU A 86 15.97 -0.35 -18.69
C LEU A 86 17.24 -1.10 -19.07
N ILE A 87 18.25 -0.35 -19.49
CA ILE A 87 19.64 -0.83 -19.62
C ILE A 87 20.51 -0.07 -18.62
N PHE A 88 21.31 -0.81 -17.88
CA PHE A 88 22.22 -0.30 -16.86
C PHE A 88 23.66 -0.66 -17.22
N VAL A 89 24.59 0.21 -16.82
CA VAL A 89 26.03 -0.07 -16.92
C VAL A 89 26.77 0.42 -15.69
N THR A 90 27.65 -0.42 -15.17
CA THR A 90 28.64 -0.14 -14.12
C THR A 90 29.68 -1.28 -14.13
N ARG A 91 30.69 -1.27 -13.26
CA ARG A 91 31.62 -2.42 -13.15
C ARG A 91 30.87 -3.69 -12.78
N ALA A 92 31.20 -4.81 -13.42
CA ALA A 92 30.49 -6.08 -13.21
C ALA A 92 30.42 -6.50 -11.73
N GLY A 93 31.53 -6.34 -10.99
CA GLY A 93 31.60 -6.66 -9.56
C GLY A 93 30.76 -5.76 -8.64
N ASN A 94 30.16 -4.68 -9.17
CA ASN A 94 29.28 -3.80 -8.39
C ASN A 94 27.81 -4.25 -8.43
N VAL A 95 27.49 -5.34 -9.12
CA VAL A 95 26.12 -5.83 -9.26
C VAL A 95 26.01 -7.24 -8.68
N ASN A 96 25.00 -7.43 -7.85
CA ASN A 96 24.56 -8.74 -7.38
C ASN A 96 23.15 -8.99 -7.92
N LEU A 97 23.04 -9.83 -8.95
CA LEU A 97 21.77 -10.11 -9.63
C LEU A 97 20.77 -10.84 -8.72
N ASP A 98 21.24 -11.80 -7.93
CA ASP A 98 20.40 -12.58 -7.01
C ASP A 98 19.73 -11.69 -5.96
N ARG A 99 20.47 -10.69 -5.47
CA ARG A 99 19.99 -9.71 -4.48
C ARG A 99 19.35 -8.49 -5.13
N LYS A 100 19.30 -8.42 -6.47
CA LYS A 100 18.90 -7.25 -7.25
C LYS A 100 19.56 -5.96 -6.74
N ALA A 101 20.86 -6.02 -6.44
CA ALA A 101 21.58 -4.93 -5.80
C ALA A 101 22.66 -4.35 -6.72
N MET A 102 22.80 -3.03 -6.68
CA MET A 102 23.87 -2.28 -7.35
C MET A 102 24.53 -1.34 -6.35
N VAL A 103 25.86 -1.31 -6.30
CA VAL A 103 26.60 -0.45 -5.36
C VAL A 103 26.39 1.04 -5.70
N ASN A 104 26.23 1.87 -4.67
CA ASN A 104 26.15 3.32 -4.84
C ASN A 104 27.52 3.96 -5.15
N ILE A 105 27.94 3.95 -6.42
CA ILE A 105 29.16 4.64 -6.89
C ILE A 105 28.86 5.68 -7.99
N PRO A 106 29.78 6.64 -8.26
CA PRO A 106 29.59 7.62 -9.34
C PRO A 106 29.59 7.01 -10.75
N LYS A 107 30.40 5.98 -11.02
CA LYS A 107 30.51 5.34 -12.34
C LYS A 107 29.39 4.32 -12.57
N LYS A 108 28.18 4.83 -12.83
CA LYS A 108 27.02 4.05 -13.23
C LYS A 108 26.10 4.86 -14.12
N HIS A 109 25.40 4.20 -15.03
CA HIS A 109 24.47 4.84 -15.96
C HIS A 109 23.22 3.99 -16.18
N VAL A 110 22.13 4.65 -16.58
CA VAL A 110 20.88 4.01 -16.99
C VAL A 110 20.33 4.67 -18.25
N GLY A 111 19.70 3.87 -19.10
CA GLY A 111 18.93 4.31 -20.25
C GLY A 111 17.65 3.50 -20.42
N ILE A 112 16.75 3.99 -21.26
CA ILE A 112 15.52 3.31 -21.66
C ILE A 112 15.77 2.66 -23.01
N PHE A 113 15.76 1.33 -23.06
CA PHE A 113 15.73 0.58 -24.30
C PHE A 113 14.30 0.53 -24.84
N HIS A 114 14.10 0.98 -26.08
CA HIS A 114 12.83 0.91 -26.80
C HIS A 114 13.09 0.77 -28.30
N LYS A 115 12.48 -0.24 -28.94
CA LYS A 115 12.52 -0.46 -30.40
C LYS A 115 13.94 -0.35 -31.01
N GLY A 116 14.92 -1.02 -30.41
CA GLY A 116 16.30 -1.08 -30.91
C GLY A 116 17.17 0.14 -30.57
N LYS A 117 16.63 1.14 -29.87
CA LYS A 117 17.36 2.33 -29.41
C LYS A 117 17.46 2.36 -27.88
N VAL A 118 18.53 2.96 -27.37
CA VAL A 118 18.76 3.28 -25.96
C VAL A 118 18.71 4.79 -25.79
N TYR A 119 17.66 5.29 -25.17
CA TYR A 119 17.50 6.70 -24.83
C TYR A 119 18.09 6.96 -23.45
N HIS A 120 19.01 7.91 -23.34
CA HIS A 120 19.66 8.23 -22.06
C HIS A 120 20.16 9.67 -22.01
N TYR A 121 20.39 10.19 -20.82
CA TYR A 121 20.95 11.53 -20.65
C TYR A 121 22.46 11.49 -20.75
N GLY A 122 23.06 12.20 -21.71
CA GLY A 122 24.50 12.31 -21.83
C GLY A 122 25.03 13.49 -21.01
N ASN A 123 25.60 13.25 -19.83
CA ASN A 123 26.06 14.34 -18.94
C ASN A 123 27.10 15.27 -19.62
N THR A 124 28.01 14.73 -20.45
CA THR A 124 28.99 15.56 -21.18
C THR A 124 28.33 16.46 -22.24
N ALA A 125 27.27 15.98 -22.89
CA ALA A 125 26.54 16.76 -23.89
C ALA A 125 25.41 17.60 -23.26
N ASP A 126 25.17 17.40 -21.96
CA ASP A 126 24.08 17.97 -21.17
C ASP A 126 22.70 17.94 -21.85
N GLN A 127 22.38 16.79 -22.46
CA GLN A 127 21.12 16.57 -23.17
C GLN A 127 20.77 15.09 -23.28
N VAL A 128 19.50 14.79 -23.56
CA VAL A 128 19.05 13.46 -23.96
C VAL A 128 19.68 13.08 -25.31
N THR A 129 20.21 11.87 -25.38
CA THR A 129 20.77 11.28 -26.60
C THR A 129 20.21 9.88 -26.81
N THR A 130 20.52 9.30 -27.97
CA THR A 130 20.11 7.94 -28.31
C THR A 130 21.28 7.17 -28.91
N ASP A 131 21.34 5.88 -28.61
CA ASP A 131 22.37 4.95 -29.08
C ASP A 131 21.73 3.64 -29.51
N THR A 132 22.41 2.86 -30.35
CA THR A 132 22.10 1.42 -30.44
C THR A 132 22.68 0.71 -29.21
N PRO A 133 22.19 -0.49 -28.82
CA PRO A 133 22.81 -1.25 -27.73
C PRO A 133 24.33 -1.43 -27.92
N SER A 134 24.80 -1.67 -29.14
CA SER A 134 26.21 -1.83 -29.47
C SER A 134 27.01 -0.54 -29.30
N SER A 135 26.48 0.60 -29.76
CA SER A 135 27.16 1.90 -29.60
C SER A 135 27.15 2.38 -28.15
N PHE A 136 26.06 2.10 -27.42
CA PHE A 136 25.96 2.34 -25.98
C PHE A 136 27.06 1.59 -25.22
N ARG A 137 27.25 0.29 -25.52
CA ARG A 137 28.32 -0.51 -24.91
C ARG A 137 29.69 0.09 -25.18
N THR A 138 30.04 0.26 -26.47
CA THR A 138 31.31 0.85 -26.90
C THR A 138 31.60 2.19 -26.22
N LYS A 139 30.58 3.06 -26.11
CA LYS A 139 30.67 4.37 -25.46
C LYS A 139 31.03 4.24 -23.97
N PHE A 140 30.35 3.37 -23.22
CA PHE A 140 30.57 3.25 -21.78
C PHE A 140 31.80 2.42 -21.41
N ASP A 141 32.20 1.45 -22.24
CA ASP A 141 33.48 0.75 -22.09
C ASP A 141 34.65 1.72 -22.20
N ARG A 142 34.60 2.64 -23.19
CA ARG A 142 35.60 3.70 -23.35
C ARG A 142 35.56 4.71 -22.20
N THR A 143 34.36 5.12 -21.77
CA THR A 143 34.18 6.18 -20.75
C THR A 143 34.54 5.69 -19.34
N TYR A 144 34.18 4.46 -18.97
CA TYR A 144 34.37 3.94 -17.62
C TYR A 144 35.58 3.01 -17.46
N GLY A 145 36.21 2.61 -18.57
CA GLY A 145 37.35 1.71 -18.62
C GLY A 145 36.95 0.23 -18.63
N PRO A 146 37.91 -0.70 -18.69
CA PRO A 146 37.63 -2.13 -18.80
C PRO A 146 36.87 -2.70 -17.60
N GLY A 147 36.19 -3.83 -17.81
CA GLY A 147 35.46 -4.56 -16.76
C GLY A 147 34.04 -4.06 -16.47
N GLN A 148 33.43 -3.32 -17.40
CA GLN A 148 32.01 -2.96 -17.28
C GLN A 148 31.13 -4.21 -17.47
N GLY A 149 30.06 -4.26 -16.71
CA GLY A 149 28.92 -5.14 -16.92
C GLY A 149 27.74 -4.34 -17.46
N TYR A 150 26.94 -4.99 -18.31
CA TYR A 150 25.71 -4.44 -18.86
C TYR A 150 24.56 -5.29 -18.37
N PHE A 151 23.51 -4.63 -17.90
CA PHE A 151 22.39 -5.31 -17.24
C PHE A 151 21.09 -4.76 -17.78
N PHE A 152 20.08 -5.61 -17.93
CA PHE A 152 18.70 -5.14 -18.12
C PHE A 152 17.98 -5.06 -16.78
N GLY A 153 16.94 -4.23 -16.73
CA GLY A 153 15.94 -4.26 -15.68
C GLY A 153 14.55 -3.95 -16.22
N TRP A 154 13.56 -4.69 -15.76
CA TRP A 154 12.16 -4.41 -16.05
C TRP A 154 11.70 -3.13 -15.36
N ILE A 155 10.77 -2.40 -15.97
CA ILE A 155 10.36 -1.09 -15.44
C ILE A 155 9.74 -1.30 -14.05
N PRO A 156 10.20 -0.58 -13.01
CA PRO A 156 9.62 -0.66 -11.67
C PRO A 156 8.09 -0.56 -11.69
N GLY A 157 7.44 -1.51 -11.03
CA GLY A 157 5.98 -1.57 -10.93
C GLY A 157 5.24 -2.11 -12.17
N GLU A 158 5.90 -2.34 -13.31
CA GLU A 158 5.23 -2.80 -14.54
C GLU A 158 4.54 -4.16 -14.37
N ASN A 159 5.07 -4.97 -13.45
CA ASN A 159 4.55 -6.29 -13.17
C ASN A 159 3.37 -6.24 -12.19
N LEU A 160 2.98 -5.10 -11.61
CA LEU A 160 1.88 -5.09 -10.61
C LEU A 160 0.49 -5.23 -11.24
N GLN A 161 0.34 -4.84 -12.51
CA GLN A 161 -0.93 -4.93 -13.21
C GLN A 161 -1.23 -6.36 -13.63
N LEU A 162 -2.48 -6.75 -13.44
CA LEU A 162 -3.03 -8.03 -13.83
C LEU A 162 -3.88 -7.82 -15.08
N ASN A 163 -3.79 -8.76 -16.02
CA ASN A 163 -4.77 -8.83 -17.10
C ASN A 163 -6.06 -9.43 -16.54
N VAL A 164 -6.92 -8.58 -15.98
CA VAL A 164 -8.21 -8.97 -15.41
C VAL A 164 -9.27 -8.87 -16.50
N GLN A 165 -9.91 -10.00 -16.80
CA GLN A 165 -11.07 -10.05 -17.69
C GLN A 165 -12.33 -10.14 -16.82
N PRO A 166 -13.42 -9.39 -17.11
CA PRO A 166 -14.64 -9.43 -16.30
C PRO A 166 -15.34 -10.81 -16.25
N THR A 167 -14.99 -11.70 -17.19
CA THR A 167 -15.49 -13.08 -17.25
C THR A 167 -14.65 -14.01 -16.36
N ALA A 168 -15.08 -15.26 -16.19
CA ALA A 168 -14.38 -16.32 -15.42
C ALA A 168 -12.91 -16.56 -15.82
N ALA A 169 -12.40 -15.88 -16.85
CA ALA A 169 -11.01 -15.89 -17.26
C ALA A 169 -10.07 -15.03 -16.37
N SER A 170 -10.58 -14.28 -15.38
CA SER A 170 -9.70 -13.55 -14.46
C SER A 170 -8.92 -14.51 -13.55
N VAL A 171 -7.59 -14.40 -13.64
CA VAL A 171 -6.50 -15.31 -13.20
C VAL A 171 -6.42 -16.70 -13.83
N SER A 172 -5.23 -17.01 -14.35
CA SER A 172 -4.90 -18.29 -15.01
C SER A 172 -4.79 -19.48 -14.06
N ALA A 173 -4.90 -19.27 -12.75
CA ALA A 173 -4.75 -20.26 -11.68
C ALA A 173 -5.56 -19.79 -10.45
N GLY A 174 -5.89 -20.72 -9.54
CA GLY A 174 -6.66 -20.43 -8.33
C GLY A 174 -8.18 -20.29 -8.56
N ARG A 175 -8.87 -19.77 -7.56
CA ARG A 175 -10.30 -19.43 -7.58
C ARG A 175 -10.54 -18.25 -8.53
N LYS A 176 -11.58 -18.39 -9.34
CA LYS A 176 -11.90 -17.48 -10.44
C LYS A 176 -13.20 -16.77 -10.16
N PHE A 177 -13.24 -15.47 -10.43
CA PHE A 177 -14.41 -14.64 -10.15
C PHE A 177 -14.96 -14.04 -11.44
N VAL A 178 -16.28 -14.05 -11.57
CA VAL A 178 -17.01 -13.26 -12.56
C VAL A 178 -17.35 -11.93 -11.91
N LEU A 179 -17.01 -10.82 -12.57
CA LEU A 179 -17.23 -9.46 -12.08
C LEU A 179 -18.35 -8.81 -12.90
N GLU A 180 -19.41 -8.40 -12.22
CA GLU A 180 -20.64 -7.90 -12.84
C GLU A 180 -20.86 -6.45 -12.42
N ARG A 181 -20.95 -5.55 -13.41
CA ARG A 181 -21.20 -4.11 -13.18
C ARG A 181 -22.67 -3.79 -13.46
N GLU A 182 -23.48 -3.79 -12.41
CA GLU A 182 -24.90 -3.43 -12.46
C GLU A 182 -25.08 -1.90 -12.45
N ASP A 183 -26.08 -1.41 -13.20
CA ASP A 183 -26.49 0.00 -13.25
C ASP A 183 -25.32 1.00 -13.50
N GLY A 184 -24.23 0.53 -14.12
CA GLY A 184 -23.03 1.32 -14.41
C GLY A 184 -22.20 1.77 -13.20
N LYS A 185 -22.54 1.36 -11.98
CA LYS A 185 -21.84 1.81 -10.76
C LYS A 185 -21.85 0.83 -9.60
N ARG A 186 -22.52 -0.31 -9.71
CA ARG A 186 -22.60 -1.30 -8.64
C ARG A 186 -21.82 -2.54 -9.08
N TRP A 187 -20.87 -2.95 -8.26
CA TRP A 187 -20.08 -4.15 -8.53
C TRP A 187 -20.60 -5.32 -7.70
N MET A 188 -20.92 -6.38 -8.42
CA MET A 188 -21.23 -7.71 -7.90
C MET A 188 -20.11 -8.67 -8.33
N ALA A 189 -19.91 -9.73 -7.57
CA ALA A 189 -19.00 -10.80 -7.95
C ALA A 189 -19.59 -12.16 -7.59
N ARG A 190 -19.17 -13.19 -8.32
CA ARG A 190 -19.45 -14.59 -7.98
C ARG A 190 -18.26 -15.46 -8.30
N GLU A 191 -18.07 -16.53 -7.51
CA GLU A 191 -17.11 -17.56 -7.86
C GLU A 191 -17.60 -18.34 -9.09
N THR A 192 -16.67 -18.70 -9.98
CA THR A 192 -17.01 -19.46 -11.19
C THR A 192 -17.57 -20.83 -10.82
N GLY A 193 -18.73 -21.18 -11.36
CA GLY A 193 -19.45 -22.41 -11.03
C GLY A 193 -20.46 -22.23 -9.89
N ASP A 194 -20.45 -21.08 -9.21
CA ASP A 194 -21.51 -20.67 -8.30
C ASP A 194 -22.58 -19.85 -9.04
N ASN A 195 -23.81 -19.99 -8.59
CA ASN A 195 -24.98 -19.24 -9.05
C ASN A 195 -25.26 -18.00 -8.19
N ALA A 196 -24.68 -17.91 -6.98
CA ALA A 196 -24.92 -16.79 -6.08
C ALA A 196 -23.89 -15.67 -6.28
N SER A 197 -24.36 -14.49 -6.71
CA SER A 197 -23.56 -13.26 -6.69
C SER A 197 -23.62 -12.57 -5.33
N PHE A 198 -22.53 -11.89 -4.96
CA PHE A 198 -22.40 -11.11 -3.75
C PHE A 198 -21.95 -9.68 -4.04
N PHE A 199 -22.32 -8.75 -3.17
CA PHE A 199 -22.09 -7.32 -3.35
C PHE A 199 -20.67 -6.92 -2.97
N VAL A 200 -19.91 -6.36 -3.91
CA VAL A 200 -18.53 -5.90 -3.66
C VAL A 200 -18.51 -4.45 -3.18
N GLY A 201 -19.19 -3.56 -3.89
CA GLY A 201 -19.22 -2.12 -3.58
C GLY A 201 -19.90 -1.29 -4.67
N ASN A 202 -20.21 -0.04 -4.36
CA ASN A 202 -20.60 0.94 -5.38
C ASN A 202 -19.40 1.81 -5.73
N GLU A 203 -19.33 2.25 -6.96
CA GLU A 203 -18.41 3.28 -7.39
C GLU A 203 -18.72 4.61 -6.71
N MET A 204 -17.68 5.23 -6.17
CA MET A 204 -17.66 6.56 -5.60
C MET A 204 -16.71 7.42 -6.43
N ASN A 205 -17.25 8.51 -6.97
CA ASN A 205 -16.50 9.53 -7.68
C ASN A 205 -16.89 10.90 -7.15
N ASP A 206 -16.08 11.43 -6.23
CA ASP A 206 -16.20 12.78 -5.67
C ASP A 206 -14.89 13.54 -5.92
N ALA A 207 -14.86 14.28 -7.02
CA ALA A 207 -13.70 15.06 -7.43
C ALA A 207 -13.31 16.15 -6.41
N ARG A 208 -14.27 16.68 -5.64
CA ARG A 208 -13.98 17.73 -4.64
C ARG A 208 -13.18 17.16 -3.47
N ARG A 209 -13.54 15.95 -3.04
CA ARG A 209 -12.82 15.23 -1.98
C ARG A 209 -11.66 14.38 -2.51
N LYS A 210 -11.48 14.32 -3.83
CA LYS A 210 -10.55 13.43 -4.53
C LYS A 210 -10.78 11.96 -4.17
N PHE A 211 -12.04 11.59 -3.97
CA PHE A 211 -12.45 10.22 -3.65
C PHE A 211 -12.85 9.48 -4.93
N HIS A 212 -12.13 8.41 -5.24
CA HIS A 212 -12.31 7.62 -6.45
C HIS A 212 -12.01 6.14 -6.16
N GLY A 213 -13.03 5.29 -6.21
CA GLY A 213 -12.95 3.86 -5.89
C GLY A 213 -14.29 3.26 -5.48
N LEU A 214 -14.27 2.09 -4.90
CA LEU A 214 -15.40 1.38 -4.28
C LEU A 214 -15.70 1.88 -2.86
N CYS A 215 -16.99 2.02 -2.57
CA CYS A 215 -17.52 2.22 -1.22
C CYS A 215 -18.73 1.31 -0.97
N VAL A 216 -18.87 0.83 0.27
CA VAL A 216 -20.07 0.14 0.73
C VAL A 216 -20.83 1.12 1.64
N PRO A 217 -22.00 1.65 1.25
CA PRO A 217 -22.75 2.55 2.13
C PRO A 217 -23.34 1.76 3.31
N VAL A 218 -23.48 2.41 4.48
CA VAL A 218 -23.99 1.79 5.72
C VAL A 218 -25.30 1.01 5.52
N ALA A 219 -26.23 1.56 4.72
CA ALA A 219 -27.51 0.91 4.41
C ALA A 219 -27.38 -0.42 3.64
N LYS A 220 -26.19 -0.72 3.10
CA LYS A 220 -25.87 -1.95 2.36
C LYS A 220 -24.85 -2.83 3.10
N TYR A 221 -24.53 -2.55 4.36
CA TYR A 221 -23.64 -3.41 5.14
C TYR A 221 -24.22 -4.83 5.25
N TRP A 222 -23.38 -5.83 4.98
CA TRP A 222 -23.79 -7.23 4.90
C TRP A 222 -22.67 -8.18 5.33
N GLY A 223 -22.96 -9.47 5.38
CA GLY A 223 -21.97 -10.51 5.70
C GLY A 223 -21.69 -10.68 7.20
N PRO A 224 -20.69 -11.51 7.55
CA PRO A 224 -20.33 -11.84 8.93
C PRO A 224 -20.03 -10.59 9.77
N GLN A 225 -20.42 -10.65 11.04
CA GLN A 225 -20.09 -9.64 12.05
C GLN A 225 -19.14 -10.22 13.08
N PHE A 226 -18.11 -9.46 13.42
CA PHE A 226 -17.28 -9.72 14.58
C PHE A 226 -18.12 -9.50 15.86
N LYS A 227 -18.00 -10.43 16.82
CA LYS A 227 -18.62 -10.36 18.14
C LYS A 227 -17.59 -10.79 19.16
N ALA A 228 -17.34 -10.00 20.21
CA ALA A 228 -16.25 -10.29 21.15
C ALA A 228 -16.41 -11.68 21.79
N LYS A 229 -17.65 -12.03 22.14
CA LYS A 229 -17.99 -13.31 22.80
C LYS A 229 -17.48 -14.54 22.07
N ASP A 230 -17.38 -14.48 20.73
CA ASP A 230 -16.97 -15.61 19.90
C ASP A 230 -15.44 -15.82 19.95
N TYR A 231 -14.68 -14.85 20.50
CA TYR A 231 -13.21 -14.84 20.51
C TYR A 231 -12.62 -14.63 21.92
N LEU A 232 -13.44 -14.65 22.99
CA LEU A 232 -12.96 -14.47 24.36
C LEU A 232 -11.96 -15.56 24.77
N ALA A 233 -12.10 -16.79 24.26
CA ALA A 233 -11.16 -17.86 24.56
C ALA A 233 -9.76 -17.62 23.94
N ASP A 234 -9.70 -16.98 22.77
CA ASP A 234 -8.46 -16.74 22.03
C ASP A 234 -7.79 -15.40 22.41
N LEU A 235 -8.59 -14.38 22.73
CA LEU A 235 -8.14 -12.99 22.87
C LEU A 235 -8.45 -12.36 24.22
N ASP A 236 -9.15 -13.08 25.11
CA ASP A 236 -9.66 -12.56 26.39
C ASP A 236 -10.31 -11.18 26.19
N HIS A 237 -9.91 -10.20 26.99
CA HIS A 237 -10.58 -8.91 27.08
C HIS A 237 -10.32 -8.02 25.85
N TRP A 238 -9.28 -8.32 25.06
CA TRP A 238 -8.99 -7.57 23.84
C TRP A 238 -10.09 -7.68 22.80
N ALA A 239 -10.81 -8.81 22.77
CA ALA A 239 -11.96 -8.98 21.91
C ALA A 239 -13.03 -7.91 22.19
N VAL A 240 -13.22 -7.52 23.46
CA VAL A 240 -14.21 -6.51 23.88
C VAL A 240 -13.80 -5.12 23.38
N LEU A 241 -12.54 -4.72 23.57
CA LEU A 241 -12.07 -3.42 23.09
C LEU A 241 -12.11 -3.34 21.55
N LEU A 242 -11.79 -4.45 20.87
CA LEU A 242 -11.93 -4.54 19.42
C LEU A 242 -13.38 -4.35 18.98
N GLU A 243 -14.34 -4.97 19.66
CA GLU A 243 -15.76 -4.88 19.28
C GLU A 243 -16.26 -3.44 19.38
N VAL A 244 -15.81 -2.69 20.39
CA VAL A 244 -16.13 -1.27 20.55
C VAL A 244 -15.59 -0.43 19.39
N SER A 245 -14.30 -0.57 19.09
CA SER A 245 -13.66 0.22 18.02
C SER A 245 -14.18 -0.18 16.64
N GLY A 246 -14.33 -1.49 16.39
CA GLY A 246 -14.84 -2.04 15.14
C GLY A 246 -16.31 -1.71 14.90
N TRP A 247 -17.13 -1.60 15.95
CA TRP A 247 -18.52 -1.14 15.83
C TRP A 247 -18.58 0.27 15.24
N CYS A 248 -17.70 1.13 15.72
CA CYS A 248 -17.66 2.51 15.29
C CYS A 248 -17.15 2.67 13.84
N GLU A 249 -16.29 1.75 13.38
CA GLU A 249 -15.73 1.75 12.01
C GLU A 249 -16.67 1.17 10.97
N SER A 250 -17.24 0.01 11.28
CA SER A 250 -17.84 -0.85 10.28
C SER A 250 -19.12 -1.52 10.78
N GLN A 251 -19.62 -1.15 11.96
CA GLN A 251 -20.62 -1.95 12.69
C GLN A 251 -20.20 -3.43 12.78
N ASN A 252 -18.90 -3.63 13.00
CA ASN A 252 -18.22 -4.92 13.08
C ASN A 252 -18.32 -5.81 11.82
N ARG A 253 -18.59 -5.26 10.64
CA ARG A 253 -18.72 -6.03 9.39
C ARG A 253 -17.36 -6.48 8.87
N MET A 254 -17.14 -7.79 8.83
CA MET A 254 -15.83 -8.38 8.50
C MET A 254 -15.47 -8.30 7.01
N VAL A 255 -16.43 -8.00 6.15
CA VAL A 255 -16.26 -7.93 4.68
C VAL A 255 -16.24 -6.49 4.16
N LEU A 256 -16.22 -5.49 5.05
CA LEU A 256 -16.31 -4.10 4.63
C LEU A 256 -15.05 -3.66 3.88
N VAL A 257 -15.23 -3.11 2.68
CA VAL A 257 -14.16 -2.59 1.83
C VAL A 257 -14.40 -1.13 1.49
N ASN A 258 -13.35 -0.32 1.52
CA ASN A 258 -13.34 1.02 0.93
C ASN A 258 -12.01 1.21 0.20
N THR A 259 -12.05 1.78 -1.00
CA THR A 259 -10.85 1.98 -1.82
C THR A 259 -10.74 3.40 -2.37
N TYR A 260 -11.73 4.25 -2.06
CA TYR A 260 -11.88 5.57 -2.66
C TYR A 260 -10.89 6.63 -2.13
N ASP A 261 -10.34 6.45 -0.93
CA ASP A 261 -9.57 7.48 -0.23
C ASP A 261 -8.05 7.35 -0.47
N ARG A 262 -7.24 8.10 0.30
CA ARG A 262 -5.78 8.10 0.17
C ARG A 262 -5.14 6.72 0.38
N ALA A 263 -5.75 5.84 1.17
CA ALA A 263 -5.22 4.52 1.45
C ALA A 263 -5.28 3.60 0.22
N LYS A 264 -6.07 3.95 -0.82
CA LYS A 264 -6.42 3.15 -2.01
C LYS A 264 -7.15 1.84 -1.71
N PHE A 265 -7.01 1.30 -0.50
CA PHE A 265 -7.66 0.08 -0.06
C PHE A 265 -7.66 -0.01 1.47
N THR A 266 -8.84 -0.20 2.06
CA THR A 266 -9.07 -0.60 3.44
C THR A 266 -10.00 -1.80 3.46
N PHE A 267 -9.76 -2.73 4.37
CA PHE A 267 -10.56 -3.94 4.46
C PHE A 267 -10.84 -4.38 5.89
N GLY A 268 -12.02 -4.97 6.09
CA GLY A 268 -12.38 -5.69 7.30
C GLY A 268 -13.07 -4.83 8.36
N PHE A 269 -13.46 -5.48 9.46
CA PHE A 269 -14.24 -4.82 10.50
C PHE A 269 -13.46 -3.71 11.22
N TYR A 270 -12.14 -3.81 11.20
CA TYR A 270 -11.19 -2.86 11.80
C TYR A 270 -10.56 -1.90 10.77
N GLN A 271 -11.08 -1.91 9.52
CA GLN A 271 -10.67 -1.03 8.42
C GLN A 271 -9.14 -0.93 8.22
N LEU A 272 -8.50 -2.10 8.09
CA LEU A 272 -7.04 -2.19 7.93
C LEU A 272 -6.63 -1.55 6.60
N ALA A 273 -5.82 -0.49 6.65
CA ALA A 273 -5.40 0.28 5.49
C ALA A 273 -4.13 -0.26 4.79
N ALA A 274 -4.07 -0.17 3.46
CA ALA A 274 -2.95 -0.66 2.64
C ALA A 274 -1.68 0.19 2.72
N HIS A 275 -1.80 1.50 2.94
CA HIS A 275 -0.68 2.42 2.77
C HIS A 275 0.38 2.32 3.87
N THR A 276 0.07 1.82 5.08
CA THR A 276 0.97 1.90 6.24
C THR A 276 2.03 0.79 6.27
N PRO A 277 3.34 1.12 6.21
CA PRO A 277 4.40 0.13 6.33
C PRO A 277 4.40 -0.56 7.69
N GLY A 278 4.53 -1.90 7.71
CA GLY A 278 4.63 -2.69 8.94
C GLY A 278 3.41 -2.62 9.87
N ASP A 279 2.25 -2.15 9.37
CA ASP A 279 1.02 -2.04 10.13
C ASP A 279 -0.21 -2.30 9.25
N ASN A 280 -1.35 -2.57 9.87
CA ASN A 280 -2.65 -2.74 9.21
C ASN A 280 -2.68 -3.83 8.12
N LEU A 281 -3.10 -3.50 6.89
CA LEU A 281 -3.53 -4.49 5.90
C LEU A 281 -2.40 -5.41 5.44
N ILE A 282 -1.16 -4.91 5.41
CA ILE A 282 -0.03 -5.74 5.01
C ILE A 282 0.24 -6.87 6.01
N LEU A 283 0.03 -6.60 7.31
CA LEU A 283 0.15 -7.64 8.34
C LEU A 283 -0.96 -8.69 8.19
N PHE A 284 -2.16 -8.26 7.77
CA PHE A 284 -3.24 -9.20 7.46
C PHE A 284 -2.91 -10.08 6.26
N PHE A 285 -2.36 -9.53 5.18
CA PHE A 285 -1.92 -10.33 4.04
C PHE A 285 -0.78 -11.29 4.40
N ARG A 286 0.15 -10.91 5.30
CA ARG A 286 1.18 -11.83 5.79
C ARG A 286 0.59 -13.00 6.56
N GLU A 287 -0.40 -12.74 7.43
CA GLU A 287 -1.10 -13.80 8.16
C GLU A 287 -1.89 -14.70 7.21
N LEU A 288 -2.65 -14.13 6.27
CA LEU A 288 -3.35 -14.88 5.23
C LEU A 288 -2.39 -15.73 4.40
N ALA A 289 -1.19 -15.24 4.10
CA ALA A 289 -0.18 -15.97 3.34
C ALA A 289 0.38 -17.21 4.03
N THR A 290 0.08 -17.40 5.33
CA THR A 290 0.39 -18.64 6.06
C THR A 290 -0.72 -19.70 5.94
N LEU A 291 -1.92 -19.30 5.48
CA LEU A 291 -3.06 -20.21 5.36
C LEU A 291 -2.97 -21.07 4.09
N PRO A 292 -3.43 -22.34 4.11
CA PRO A 292 -3.36 -23.24 2.95
C PRO A 292 -4.07 -22.70 1.70
N ALA A 293 -5.20 -22.00 1.88
CA ALA A 293 -6.00 -21.46 0.78
C ALA A 293 -5.43 -20.18 0.14
N PHE A 294 -4.30 -19.64 0.63
CA PHE A 294 -3.79 -18.36 0.15
C PHE A 294 -3.51 -18.34 -1.36
N GLN A 295 -2.87 -19.40 -1.87
CA GLN A 295 -2.55 -19.49 -3.30
C GLN A 295 -3.80 -19.69 -4.17
N ASP A 296 -4.90 -20.16 -3.60
CA ASP A 296 -6.17 -20.25 -4.32
C ASP A 296 -6.76 -18.86 -4.55
N TYR A 297 -6.63 -17.95 -3.59
CA TYR A 297 -7.15 -16.58 -3.72
C TYR A 297 -6.16 -15.62 -4.39
N PHE A 298 -4.87 -15.73 -4.09
CA PHE A 298 -3.82 -14.82 -4.54
C PHE A 298 -2.62 -15.59 -5.12
N PRO A 299 -2.79 -16.30 -6.26
CA PRO A 299 -1.75 -17.12 -6.87
C PRO A 299 -0.51 -16.33 -7.32
N GLU A 300 -0.66 -15.01 -7.51
CA GLU A 300 0.44 -14.11 -7.88
C GLU A 300 1.21 -13.55 -6.68
N LEU A 301 0.82 -13.87 -5.46
CA LEU A 301 1.49 -13.39 -4.24
C LEU A 301 2.28 -14.50 -3.55
N LYS A 302 3.43 -14.14 -2.97
CA LYS A 302 4.26 -15.07 -2.21
C LYS A 302 5.00 -14.36 -1.09
N LEU A 303 5.20 -15.04 0.04
CA LEU A 303 6.17 -14.60 1.05
C LEU A 303 7.59 -14.97 0.59
N VAL A 304 8.44 -13.96 0.44
CA VAL A 304 9.87 -14.11 0.17
C VAL A 304 10.61 -13.42 1.31
N ASN A 305 11.42 -14.19 2.05
CA ASN A 305 12.11 -13.71 3.26
C ASN A 305 11.18 -13.02 4.27
N GLY A 306 9.97 -13.57 4.44
CA GLY A 306 8.95 -13.04 5.34
C GLY A 306 8.23 -11.79 4.85
N ARG A 307 8.51 -11.29 3.63
CA ARG A 307 7.85 -10.12 3.04
C ARG A 307 6.97 -10.53 1.86
N LEU A 308 5.81 -9.89 1.72
CA LEU A 308 4.88 -10.12 0.64
C LEU A 308 5.42 -9.57 -0.68
N HIS A 309 5.51 -10.44 -1.68
CA HIS A 309 5.92 -10.09 -3.03
C HIS A 309 4.83 -10.45 -4.03
N ARG A 310 4.70 -9.64 -5.09
CA ARG A 310 4.01 -10.07 -6.32
C ARG A 310 5.01 -10.74 -7.24
N VAL A 311 4.72 -11.97 -7.64
CA VAL A 311 5.57 -12.80 -8.51
C VAL A 311 4.83 -13.08 -9.83
N SER A 312 5.42 -12.72 -10.97
CA SER A 312 4.94 -13.14 -12.28
C SER A 312 5.44 -14.52 -12.67
N LYS A 313 4.72 -15.14 -13.62
CA LYS A 313 5.07 -16.43 -14.22
C LYS A 313 6.48 -16.48 -14.84
N ASP A 314 6.97 -15.34 -15.29
CA ASP A 314 8.28 -15.15 -15.92
C ASP A 314 9.42 -14.88 -14.92
N GLY A 315 9.13 -15.04 -13.62
CA GLY A 315 10.08 -14.91 -12.51
C GLY A 315 10.27 -13.49 -12.00
N GLY A 316 9.60 -12.48 -12.57
CA GLY A 316 9.66 -11.11 -12.05
C GLY A 316 9.01 -11.00 -10.66
N ALA A 317 9.71 -10.43 -9.69
CA ALA A 317 9.25 -10.29 -8.31
C ALA A 317 9.37 -8.85 -7.81
N SER A 318 8.26 -8.29 -7.30
CA SER A 318 8.20 -6.96 -6.70
C SER A 318 7.87 -7.07 -5.22
N ASP A 319 8.70 -6.45 -4.38
CA ASP A 319 8.48 -6.38 -2.92
C ASP A 319 7.35 -5.38 -2.63
N LEU A 320 6.20 -5.88 -2.19
CA LEU A 320 5.04 -5.03 -1.91
C LEU A 320 5.19 -4.29 -0.58
N GLU A 321 6.10 -4.74 0.30
CA GLU A 321 6.33 -4.15 1.62
C GLU A 321 7.39 -3.04 1.61
N LEU A 322 7.84 -2.62 0.43
CA LEU A 322 8.90 -1.62 0.33
C LEU A 322 8.39 -0.23 0.73
N PRO A 323 8.93 0.40 1.78
CA PRO A 323 8.51 1.72 2.20
C PRO A 323 9.00 2.79 1.23
N MET A 324 8.12 3.71 0.83
CA MET A 324 8.39 4.75 -0.18
C MET A 324 7.77 6.08 0.27
N GLU A 325 8.48 7.19 0.15
CA GLU A 325 8.00 8.55 0.53
C GLU A 325 7.06 9.13 -0.55
N THR A 326 5.97 8.44 -0.82
CA THR A 326 4.97 8.82 -1.85
C THR A 326 3.69 9.41 -1.25
N GLY A 327 3.59 9.47 0.07
CA GLY A 327 2.43 10.02 0.76
C GLY A 327 2.41 11.55 0.81
N PRO A 328 1.26 12.14 1.17
CA PRO A 328 1.14 13.58 1.40
C PRO A 328 2.19 14.07 2.40
N GLY A 329 2.88 15.17 2.09
CA GLY A 329 3.92 15.71 2.97
C GLY A 329 5.17 14.81 3.13
N GLY A 330 5.39 13.85 2.23
CA GLY A 330 6.52 12.92 2.31
C GLY A 330 6.28 11.72 3.23
N GLU A 331 5.02 11.46 3.63
CA GLU A 331 4.68 10.28 4.42
C GLU A 331 5.13 8.98 3.73
N THR A 332 5.70 8.07 4.51
CA THR A 332 6.13 6.76 4.03
C THR A 332 4.93 5.84 3.82
N ASN A 333 4.77 5.34 2.61
CA ASN A 333 3.70 4.44 2.17
C ASN A 333 4.23 3.13 1.57
N LEU A 334 3.36 2.12 1.47
CA LEU A 334 3.56 0.90 0.69
C LEU A 334 3.00 1.05 -0.73
N GLN A 335 3.61 1.91 -1.55
CA GLN A 335 3.04 2.30 -2.84
C GLN A 335 2.84 1.11 -3.79
N LEU A 336 3.76 0.14 -3.81
CA LEU A 336 3.64 -1.06 -4.65
C LEU A 336 2.49 -1.96 -4.20
N PHE A 337 2.27 -2.12 -2.89
CA PHE A 337 1.10 -2.84 -2.37
C PHE A 337 -0.21 -2.14 -2.72
N MET A 338 -0.25 -0.81 -2.55
CA MET A 338 -1.41 0.00 -2.92
C MET A 338 -1.73 -0.12 -4.42
N ASN A 339 -0.71 -0.08 -5.29
CA ASN A 339 -0.87 -0.21 -6.73
C ASN A 339 -1.23 -1.64 -7.17
N TYR A 340 -0.77 -2.66 -6.44
CA TYR A 340 -1.22 -4.02 -6.66
C TYR A 340 -2.70 -4.20 -6.31
N LEU A 341 -3.17 -3.61 -5.21
CA LEU A 341 -4.58 -3.75 -4.81
C LEU A 341 -5.52 -2.88 -5.64
N ASN A 342 -5.12 -1.68 -5.99
CA ASN A 342 -5.90 -0.71 -6.73
C ASN A 342 -4.91 0.05 -7.64
N PRO A 343 -4.71 -0.36 -8.90
CA PRO A 343 -3.72 0.25 -9.77
C PRO A 343 -4.14 1.67 -10.17
N ASN A 344 -5.38 1.83 -10.63
CA ASN A 344 -5.92 3.06 -11.16
C ASN A 344 -7.03 3.60 -10.27
N ARG A 345 -6.93 4.87 -9.86
CA ARG A 345 -8.01 5.55 -9.12
C ARG A 345 -9.19 5.90 -10.04
N VAL A 346 -8.87 6.26 -11.29
CA VAL A 346 -9.86 6.66 -12.31
C VAL A 346 -9.37 6.17 -13.68
N PRO A 347 -10.20 5.43 -14.45
CA PRO A 347 -11.45 4.81 -14.02
C PRO A 347 -11.21 3.74 -12.93
N ILE A 348 -12.29 3.30 -12.28
CA ILE A 348 -12.25 2.17 -11.35
C ILE A 348 -11.88 0.91 -12.13
N ASP A 349 -10.87 0.21 -11.65
CA ASP A 349 -10.18 -0.87 -12.37
C ASP A 349 -10.72 -2.26 -11.97
N GLU A 350 -10.85 -3.19 -12.92
CA GLU A 350 -11.33 -4.53 -12.60
C GLU A 350 -10.40 -5.28 -11.64
N GLN A 351 -9.10 -4.96 -11.58
CA GLN A 351 -8.17 -5.50 -10.58
C GLN A 351 -8.54 -5.09 -9.16
N GLU A 352 -8.97 -3.83 -8.97
CA GLU A 352 -9.47 -3.34 -7.69
C GLU A 352 -10.69 -4.15 -7.22
N VAL A 353 -11.64 -4.35 -8.12
CA VAL A 353 -12.86 -5.13 -7.87
C VAL A 353 -12.52 -6.59 -7.59
N LEU A 354 -11.61 -7.20 -8.34
CA LEU A 354 -11.18 -8.59 -8.15
C LEU A 354 -10.58 -8.81 -6.76
N HIS A 355 -9.67 -7.93 -6.32
CA HIS A 355 -9.02 -8.08 -5.01
C HIS A 355 -10.02 -7.89 -3.86
N ALA A 356 -10.96 -6.96 -3.99
CA ALA A 356 -12.07 -6.83 -3.05
C ALA A 356 -12.94 -8.10 -3.02
N ALA A 357 -13.33 -8.62 -4.19
CA ALA A 357 -14.12 -9.84 -4.30
C ALA A 357 -13.44 -11.05 -3.64
N ARG A 358 -12.13 -11.23 -3.86
CA ARG A 358 -11.32 -12.31 -3.25
C ARG A 358 -11.35 -12.24 -1.73
N LEU A 359 -11.06 -11.08 -1.13
CA LEU A 359 -11.05 -10.92 0.32
C LEU A 359 -12.44 -11.10 0.94
N ILE A 360 -13.48 -10.55 0.29
CA ILE A 360 -14.88 -10.72 0.72
C ILE A 360 -15.25 -12.20 0.71
N HIS A 361 -15.05 -12.87 -0.43
CA HIS A 361 -15.38 -14.28 -0.61
C HIS A 361 -14.62 -15.17 0.39
N TRP A 362 -13.32 -14.94 0.59
CA TRP A 362 -12.54 -15.71 1.54
C TRP A 362 -13.05 -15.51 2.97
N THR A 363 -13.33 -14.26 3.35
CA THR A 363 -13.82 -13.93 4.70
C THR A 363 -15.20 -14.52 4.99
N ILE A 364 -16.06 -14.67 3.98
CA ILE A 364 -17.38 -15.30 4.15
C ILE A 364 -17.24 -16.80 4.37
N ASN A 365 -16.41 -17.46 3.57
CA ASN A 365 -16.39 -18.91 3.48
C ASN A 365 -15.37 -19.60 4.40
N ASP A 366 -14.39 -18.87 4.94
CA ASP A 366 -13.30 -19.46 5.72
C ASP A 366 -13.19 -18.86 7.14
N PRO A 367 -13.49 -19.64 8.19
CA PRO A 367 -13.26 -19.23 9.58
C PRO A 367 -11.81 -18.87 9.89
N ALA A 368 -10.83 -19.51 9.25
CA ALA A 368 -9.41 -19.21 9.48
C ALA A 368 -9.04 -17.82 8.96
N ALA A 369 -9.60 -17.40 7.81
CA ALA A 369 -9.41 -16.04 7.31
C ALA A 369 -10.02 -14.98 8.25
N ARG A 370 -11.20 -15.28 8.84
CA ARG A 370 -11.81 -14.41 9.86
C ARG A 370 -10.94 -14.32 11.11
N LEU A 371 -10.45 -15.45 11.61
CA LEU A 371 -9.58 -15.49 12.78
C LEU A 371 -8.27 -14.75 12.54
N ALA A 372 -7.66 -14.88 11.35
CA ALA A 372 -6.49 -14.12 10.94
C ALA A 372 -6.75 -12.60 10.99
N GLN A 373 -7.89 -12.15 10.46
CA GLN A 373 -8.30 -10.75 10.51
C GLN A 373 -8.40 -10.24 11.95
N VAL A 374 -9.02 -11.04 12.82
CA VAL A 374 -9.24 -10.73 14.24
C VAL A 374 -7.93 -10.69 15.03
N ARG A 375 -7.04 -11.67 14.84
CA ARG A 375 -5.72 -11.73 15.51
C ARG A 375 -4.84 -10.55 15.13
N VAL A 376 -4.80 -10.19 13.84
CA VAL A 376 -4.02 -9.03 13.38
C VAL A 376 -4.57 -7.74 13.97
N ALA A 377 -5.90 -7.55 13.96
CA ALA A 377 -6.52 -6.38 14.59
C ALA A 377 -6.21 -6.30 16.10
N ALA A 378 -6.27 -7.44 16.81
CA ALA A 378 -5.96 -7.52 18.24
C ALA A 378 -4.50 -7.12 18.52
N ALA A 379 -3.54 -7.69 17.78
CA ALA A 379 -2.12 -7.39 17.94
C ALA A 379 -1.81 -5.91 17.67
N ILE A 380 -2.48 -5.31 16.68
CA ILE A 380 -2.37 -3.87 16.39
C ILE A 380 -2.90 -3.04 17.57
N LEU A 381 -4.09 -3.37 18.06
CA LEU A 381 -4.72 -2.69 19.18
C LEU A 381 -3.86 -2.77 20.44
N GLN A 382 -3.41 -3.97 20.82
CA GLN A 382 -2.53 -4.21 21.97
C GLN A 382 -1.27 -3.35 21.91
N ARG A 383 -0.56 -3.41 20.77
CA ARG A 383 0.67 -2.65 20.55
C ARG A 383 0.43 -1.14 20.66
N LYS A 384 -0.66 -0.64 20.05
CA LYS A 384 -1.01 0.79 20.08
C LYS A 384 -1.43 1.23 21.48
N LEU A 385 -2.26 0.45 22.18
CA LEU A 385 -2.65 0.76 23.55
C LEU A 385 -1.45 0.79 24.49
N ALA A 386 -0.47 -0.11 24.35
CA ALA A 386 0.76 -0.06 25.14
C ALA A 386 1.53 1.27 24.94
N VAL A 387 1.58 1.79 23.71
CA VAL A 387 2.16 3.12 23.42
C VAL A 387 1.34 4.23 24.07
N HIS A 388 0.01 4.19 23.93
CA HIS A 388 -0.88 5.18 24.53
C HIS A 388 -0.79 5.16 26.07
N ALA A 389 -0.71 3.97 26.67
CA ALA A 389 -0.58 3.77 28.11
C ALA A 389 0.65 4.44 28.68
N ARG A 390 1.81 4.28 28.02
CA ARG A 390 3.04 4.98 28.41
C ARG A 390 2.93 6.50 28.28
N LYS A 391 2.29 7.00 27.22
CA LYS A 391 2.21 8.45 26.95
C LYS A 391 1.15 9.19 27.76
N LEU A 392 0.13 8.47 28.22
CA LEU A 392 -1.05 9.04 28.91
C LEU A 392 -1.20 8.58 30.36
N GLY A 393 -0.38 7.64 30.84
CA GLY A 393 -0.51 7.08 32.18
C GLY A 393 -1.81 6.28 32.34
N LEU A 394 -2.00 5.27 31.48
CA LEU A 394 -3.21 4.42 31.52
C LEU A 394 -3.10 3.22 32.47
N ASP A 395 -1.96 3.03 33.13
CA ASP A 395 -1.81 1.98 34.14
C ASP A 395 -2.82 2.17 35.28
N GLY A 396 -3.50 1.08 35.66
CA GLY A 396 -4.58 1.06 36.63
C GLY A 396 -5.89 1.73 36.18
N ARG A 397 -5.97 2.29 34.96
CA ARG A 397 -7.22 2.86 34.42
C ARG A 397 -8.19 1.76 34.00
N SER A 398 -9.49 2.05 34.04
CA SER A 398 -10.50 1.08 33.64
C SER A 398 -10.38 0.71 32.16
N ASP A 399 -10.78 -0.52 31.85
CA ASP A 399 -11.02 -1.00 30.49
C ASP A 399 -11.86 -0.03 29.63
N THR A 400 -12.85 0.63 30.23
CA THR A 400 -13.72 1.60 29.56
C THR A 400 -12.93 2.82 29.09
N ILE A 401 -12.09 3.38 29.96
CA ILE A 401 -11.21 4.50 29.59
C ILE A 401 -10.26 4.07 28.48
N CYS A 402 -9.69 2.87 28.59
CA CYS A 402 -8.77 2.33 27.59
C CYS A 402 -9.45 2.11 26.23
N ALA A 403 -10.69 1.63 26.21
CA ALA A 403 -11.49 1.45 25.00
C ALA A 403 -11.74 2.80 24.30
N ILE A 404 -12.17 3.82 25.06
CA ILE A 404 -12.43 5.16 24.51
C ILE A 404 -11.13 5.81 23.98
N VAL A 405 -10.04 5.70 24.74
CA VAL A 405 -8.74 6.22 24.30
C VAL A 405 -8.28 5.52 23.03
N SER A 406 -8.39 4.20 22.96
CA SER A 406 -8.03 3.42 21.77
C SER A 406 -8.81 3.87 20.54
N ASP A 407 -10.13 4.08 20.65
CA ASP A 407 -10.96 4.61 19.57
C ASP A 407 -10.48 6.00 19.09
N ILE A 408 -10.24 6.93 20.03
CA ILE A 408 -9.82 8.31 19.70
C ILE A 408 -8.56 8.29 18.84
N PHE A 409 -7.57 7.47 19.20
CA PHE A 409 -6.31 7.39 18.45
C PHE A 409 -6.41 6.54 17.19
N HIS A 410 -7.20 5.47 17.18
CA HIS A 410 -7.45 4.67 15.99
C HIS A 410 -8.02 5.53 14.85
N GLN A 411 -8.92 6.45 15.18
CA GLN A 411 -9.52 7.40 14.23
C GLN A 411 -8.66 8.61 13.88
N GLY A 412 -7.53 8.82 14.57
CA GLY A 412 -6.79 10.08 14.48
C GLY A 412 -7.60 11.30 14.97
N ARG A 413 -8.63 11.10 15.81
CA ARG A 413 -9.51 12.16 16.29
C ARG A 413 -8.82 13.12 17.25
N GLY A 414 -7.72 12.73 17.90
CA GLY A 414 -7.05 13.57 18.90
C GLY A 414 -5.54 13.40 18.96
N THR A 415 -4.86 14.41 19.50
CA THR A 415 -3.43 14.33 19.86
C THR A 415 -3.26 14.02 21.35
N TYR A 416 -2.07 13.56 21.76
CA TYR A 416 -1.78 13.33 23.18
C TYR A 416 -1.95 14.58 24.04
N ALA A 417 -1.61 15.76 23.52
CA ALA A 417 -1.77 17.03 24.22
C ALA A 417 -3.26 17.36 24.47
N GLN A 418 -4.14 16.99 23.56
CA GLN A 418 -5.59 17.20 23.69
C GLN A 418 -6.23 16.18 24.64
N VAL A 419 -5.79 14.92 24.60
CA VAL A 419 -6.41 13.83 25.37
C VAL A 419 -5.95 13.81 26.83
N ARG A 420 -4.67 14.13 27.11
CA ARG A 420 -4.09 14.11 28.47
C ARG A 420 -4.90 14.92 29.51
N PRO A 421 -5.30 16.18 29.28
CA PRO A 421 -6.06 16.93 30.28
C PRO A 421 -7.42 16.32 30.59
N LEU A 422 -8.04 15.60 29.64
CA LEU A 422 -9.33 14.94 29.85
C LEU A 422 -9.24 13.79 30.87
N LEU A 423 -8.07 13.16 30.98
CA LEU A 423 -7.81 12.06 31.92
C LEU A 423 -7.54 12.53 33.36
N ALA A 424 -7.25 13.82 33.56
CA ALA A 424 -6.90 14.38 34.86
C ALA A 424 -8.12 14.84 35.68
N GLY A 425 -9.28 15.02 35.05
CA GLY A 425 -10.50 15.47 35.71
C GLY A 425 -11.16 14.41 36.59
N LEU A 426 -12.14 14.83 37.41
CA LEU A 426 -12.94 13.95 38.28
C LEU A 426 -13.81 12.95 37.50
N LYS A 427 -14.16 13.29 36.26
CA LYS A 427 -15.04 12.49 35.38
C LYS A 427 -14.40 12.21 34.02
N PRO A 428 -13.30 11.45 33.97
CA PRO A 428 -12.52 11.29 32.75
C PRO A 428 -13.30 10.55 31.64
N GLU A 429 -14.17 9.62 31.99
CA GLU A 429 -15.01 8.91 31.01
C GLU A 429 -15.96 9.85 30.26
N GLU A 430 -16.72 10.67 31.00
CA GLU A 430 -17.64 11.66 30.42
C GLU A 430 -16.89 12.67 29.54
N ALA A 431 -15.74 13.15 30.02
CA ALA A 431 -14.90 14.11 29.30
C ALA A 431 -14.34 13.54 27.98
N LEU A 432 -13.89 12.29 27.99
CA LEU A 432 -13.40 11.62 26.79
C LEU A 432 -14.51 11.32 25.79
N LEU A 433 -15.70 10.91 26.24
CA LEU A 433 -16.84 10.67 25.34
C LEU A 433 -17.37 11.96 24.72
N ALA A 434 -17.31 13.08 25.43
CA ALA A 434 -17.67 14.40 24.90
C ALA A 434 -16.61 14.99 23.96
N PHE A 435 -15.42 14.38 23.84
CA PHE A 435 -14.32 14.93 23.07
C PHE A 435 -14.69 15.10 21.58
N LYS A 436 -14.71 16.36 21.14
CA LYS A 436 -15.07 16.81 19.78
C LYS A 436 -16.49 16.44 19.33
N GLU A 437 -17.42 16.16 20.25
CA GLU A 437 -18.80 15.81 19.93
C GLU A 437 -19.55 16.88 19.12
N THR A 438 -19.22 18.16 19.32
CA THR A 438 -19.82 19.29 18.61
C THR A 438 -19.27 19.48 17.18
N GLN A 439 -18.14 18.84 16.85
CA GLN A 439 -17.55 18.93 15.51
C GLN A 439 -18.28 17.98 14.57
N GLU A 440 -18.83 18.52 13.48
CA GLU A 440 -19.65 17.78 12.52
C GLU A 440 -18.97 16.49 12.00
N ALA A 441 -17.67 16.57 11.72
CA ALA A 441 -16.87 15.43 11.26
C ALA A 441 -16.82 14.24 12.23
N TYR A 442 -17.10 14.44 13.52
CA TYR A 442 -16.99 13.39 14.55
C TYR A 442 -18.30 13.07 15.25
N ARG A 443 -19.41 13.76 14.92
CA ARG A 443 -20.69 13.61 15.63
C ARG A 443 -21.21 12.17 15.60
N GLU A 444 -21.27 11.55 14.43
CA GLU A 444 -21.77 10.17 14.29
C GLU A 444 -20.80 9.18 14.95
N ARG A 445 -19.49 9.44 14.90
CA ARG A 445 -18.48 8.60 15.57
C ARG A 445 -18.68 8.60 17.08
N THR A 446 -18.83 9.77 17.69
CA THR A 446 -19.07 9.90 19.13
C THR A 446 -20.35 9.18 19.55
N LYS A 447 -21.43 9.33 18.77
CA LYS A 447 -22.69 8.61 19.00
C LYS A 447 -22.51 7.09 18.95
N ASN A 448 -21.81 6.58 17.94
CA ASN A 448 -21.52 5.15 17.81
C ASN A 448 -20.65 4.63 18.97
N LEU A 449 -19.68 5.41 19.41
CA LEU A 449 -18.83 5.05 20.55
C LEU A 449 -19.63 4.97 21.85
N ARG A 450 -20.48 5.97 22.14
CA ARG A 450 -21.37 5.94 23.31
C ARG A 450 -22.26 4.70 23.28
N HIS A 451 -22.83 4.38 22.11
CA HIS A 451 -23.65 3.19 21.94
C HIS A 451 -22.88 1.90 22.21
N ALA A 452 -21.70 1.73 21.60
CA ALA A 452 -20.88 0.53 21.75
C ALA A 452 -20.41 0.33 23.20
N ILE A 453 -19.98 1.41 23.88
CA ILE A 453 -19.60 1.39 25.29
C ILE A 453 -20.80 1.00 26.16
N SER A 454 -21.98 1.61 25.95
CA SER A 454 -23.20 1.26 26.70
C SER A 454 -23.54 -0.21 26.56
N LYS A 455 -23.53 -0.72 25.32
CA LYS A 455 -23.83 -2.13 25.03
C LYS A 455 -22.85 -3.09 25.69
N ALA A 456 -21.55 -2.79 25.65
CA ALA A 456 -20.54 -3.61 26.29
C ALA A 456 -20.66 -3.60 27.82
N LYS A 457 -21.03 -2.46 28.42
CA LYS A 457 -21.31 -2.35 29.87
C LYS A 457 -22.58 -3.09 30.28
N GLU A 458 -23.68 -2.94 29.53
CA GLU A 458 -24.94 -3.65 29.74
C GLU A 458 -24.76 -5.17 29.70
N ALA A 459 -23.92 -5.66 28.78
CA ALA A 459 -23.55 -7.08 28.70
C ALA A 459 -22.58 -7.54 29.80
N GLY A 460 -22.11 -6.63 30.66
CA GLY A 460 -21.12 -6.91 31.69
C GLY A 460 -19.75 -7.32 31.12
N LEU A 461 -19.42 -6.90 29.91
CA LEU A 461 -18.14 -7.18 29.25
C LEU A 461 -17.12 -6.05 29.46
N LEU A 462 -17.57 -4.84 29.77
CA LEU A 462 -16.73 -3.65 29.98
C LEU A 462 -17.09 -2.98 31.31
N GLY A 463 -16.12 -2.31 31.93
CA GLY A 463 -16.24 -1.64 33.23
C GLY A 463 -15.80 -2.51 34.42
N LYS A 464 -15.16 -3.66 34.16
CA LYS A 464 -14.84 -4.67 35.18
C LYS A 464 -13.35 -4.84 35.41
N LYS A 465 -12.52 -4.60 34.40
CA LYS A 465 -11.07 -4.80 34.46
C LYS A 465 -10.30 -3.48 34.49
N ARG A 466 -9.05 -3.54 34.90
CA ARG A 466 -8.10 -2.43 34.83
C ARG A 466 -6.91 -2.80 33.95
N TYR A 467 -6.38 -1.84 33.23
CA TYR A 467 -5.19 -2.06 32.43
C TYR A 467 -3.94 -2.14 33.32
N SER A 468 -3.14 -3.18 33.15
CA SER A 468 -1.82 -3.33 33.76
C SER A 468 -0.74 -3.11 32.70
N ALA A 469 0.04 -2.05 32.86
CA ALA A 469 1.16 -1.75 31.97
C ALA A 469 2.28 -2.80 32.09
N ALA A 470 2.45 -3.41 33.27
CA ALA A 470 3.45 -4.44 33.52
C ALA A 470 3.13 -5.76 32.81
N ALA A 471 1.86 -6.18 32.85
CA ALA A 471 1.41 -7.38 32.14
C ALA A 471 1.10 -7.12 30.66
N ALA A 472 0.98 -5.83 30.27
CA ALA A 472 0.40 -5.41 29.00
C ALA A 472 -0.98 -6.03 28.76
N GLU A 473 -1.79 -6.15 29.83
CA GLU A 473 -3.05 -6.90 29.85
C GLU A 473 -4.10 -6.26 30.75
N PHE A 474 -5.35 -6.74 30.66
CA PHE A 474 -6.43 -6.35 31.55
C PHE A 474 -6.61 -7.33 32.70
N VAL A 475 -6.48 -6.83 33.92
CA VAL A 475 -6.54 -7.60 35.19
C VAL A 475 -7.74 -7.25 36.05
#